data_AF-A0AB74ES71-F1
#
_entry.id   AF-A0AB74ES71-F1
#
_cell.length_a   1.000
_cell.length_b   1.000
_cell.length_c   1.000
_cell.angle_alpha   90.00
_cell.angle_beta   90.00
_cell.angle_gamma   90.00
#
_symmetry.space_group_name_H-M   'P 1'
#
loop_
_entity.id
_entity.type
_entity.pdbx_description
1 polymer ?
#
loop_
_entity_poly.entity_id
_entity_poly.type
_entity_poly.pdbx_seq_one_letter_code
_entity_poly.pdbx_strand_id
1 'polypeptide(L)'
;MQTLDGEMAGGNKPVVKSIRPTTRDELRQALQEQGFRRTGSDAAQYETWKGPDGVKIDIRPNGEVIRTQRVPRTDGVQGKYPQRQDYEGNPLPNNHHHSGYFVK
;
A
#
# COMPACT_ATOMS: atom_id res chain seq x y z
N MET A 1 -27.24 13.91 -24.40
CA MET A 1 -25.86 13.39 -24.51
C MET A 1 -24.98 14.41 -23.82
N GLN A 2 -24.49 14.12 -22.60
CA GLN A 2 -23.06 13.87 -22.29
C GLN A 2 -22.19 15.12 -22.61
N THR A 3 -21.49 15.78 -21.69
CA THR A 3 -20.72 15.31 -20.52
C THR A 3 -20.70 16.36 -19.40
N LEU A 4 -20.68 15.87 -18.15
CA LEU A 4 -20.29 16.64 -16.97
C LEU A 4 -18.76 16.60 -16.92
N ASP A 5 -18.13 17.62 -17.50
CA ASP A 5 -16.68 17.81 -17.41
C ASP A 5 -16.35 18.27 -15.98
N GLY A 6 -16.09 17.26 -15.15
CA GLY A 6 -15.69 17.39 -13.76
C GLY A 6 -14.52 18.36 -13.61
N GLU A 7 -14.73 19.28 -12.70
CA GLU A 7 -13.83 20.31 -12.23
C GLU A 7 -12.36 19.84 -12.19
N MET A 8 -11.56 20.37 -13.12
CA MET A 8 -10.11 20.35 -13.03
C MET A 8 -9.68 21.29 -11.89
N ALA A 9 -9.69 20.79 -10.65
CA ALA A 9 -9.03 21.44 -9.53
C ALA A 9 -7.51 21.34 -9.71
N GLY A 10 -6.93 22.34 -10.38
CA GLY A 10 -5.51 22.63 -10.27
C GLY A 10 -5.17 23.09 -8.85
N GLY A 11 -3.96 22.74 -8.38
CA GLY A 11 -3.32 23.46 -7.28
C GLY A 11 -3.00 22.65 -6.02
N ASN A 12 -2.26 21.56 -6.15
CA ASN A 12 -1.11 21.31 -5.26
C ASN A 12 -0.38 20.09 -5.81
N LYS A 13 0.86 20.26 -6.29
CA LYS A 13 1.80 19.13 -6.29
C LYS A 13 1.85 18.68 -4.83
N PRO A 14 1.46 17.46 -4.45
CA PRO A 14 1.66 17.04 -3.08
C PRO A 14 3.17 17.11 -2.86
N VAL A 15 3.58 18.10 -2.06
CA VAL A 15 4.91 18.09 -1.46
C VAL A 15 4.95 16.73 -0.78
N VAL A 16 5.79 15.83 -1.31
CA VAL A 16 6.24 14.60 -0.65
C VAL A 16 7.00 15.00 0.61
N LYS A 17 6.30 15.65 1.54
CA LYS A 17 6.58 15.57 2.95
C LYS A 17 6.47 14.08 3.24
N SER A 18 7.39 13.56 4.03
CA SER A 18 7.43 12.20 4.55
C SER A 18 6.23 11.89 5.48
N ILE A 19 5.03 12.36 5.15
CA ILE A 19 3.80 12.18 5.88
C ILE A 19 3.30 10.81 5.53
N ARG A 20 3.34 9.93 6.51
CA ARG A 20 2.56 8.70 6.51
C ARG A 20 1.11 9.05 6.11
N PRO A 21 0.59 8.57 4.98
CA PRO A 21 -0.73 8.93 4.49
C PRO A 21 -1.79 8.69 5.57
N THR A 22 -2.80 9.54 5.64
CA THR A 22 -3.87 9.36 6.66
C THR A 22 -5.19 8.98 6.04
N THR A 23 -5.32 9.13 4.72
CA THR A 23 -6.51 8.77 3.95
C THR A 23 -6.18 7.77 2.85
N ARG A 24 -7.21 7.03 2.41
CA ARG A 24 -7.07 6.12 1.26
C ARG A 24 -6.65 6.85 -0.01
N ASP A 25 -7.08 8.08 -0.23
CA ASP A 25 -6.71 8.85 -1.42
C ASP A 25 -5.22 9.20 -1.43
N GLU A 26 -4.72 9.78 -0.34
CA GLU A 26 -3.29 10.07 -0.17
C GLU A 26 -2.44 8.81 -0.30
N LEU A 27 -2.89 7.69 0.28
CA LEU A 27 -2.17 6.43 0.17
C LEU A 27 -2.12 5.96 -1.29
N ARG A 28 -3.23 6.03 -2.02
CA ARG A 28 -3.28 5.63 -3.42
C ARG A 28 -2.37 6.50 -4.30
N GLN A 29 -2.32 7.81 -4.05
CA GLN A 29 -1.40 8.71 -4.73
C GLN A 29 0.06 8.37 -4.42
N ALA A 30 0.41 8.25 -3.13
CA ALA A 30 1.76 7.90 -2.71
C ALA A 30 2.22 6.54 -3.26
N LEU A 31 1.31 5.55 -3.31
CA LEU A 31 1.60 4.24 -3.90
C LEU A 31 1.86 4.34 -5.41
N GLN A 32 1.07 5.13 -6.15
CA GLN A 32 1.30 5.36 -7.57
C GLN A 32 2.65 6.05 -7.84
N GLU A 33 2.98 7.07 -7.05
CA GLU A 33 4.28 7.76 -7.13
C GLU A 33 5.46 6.83 -6.85
N GLN A 34 5.28 5.88 -5.92
CA GLN A 34 6.26 4.83 -5.61
C GLN A 34 6.29 3.69 -6.66
N GLY A 35 5.49 3.78 -7.73
CA GLY A 35 5.46 2.80 -8.82
C GLY A 35 4.62 1.55 -8.53
N PHE A 36 3.78 1.57 -7.48
CA PHE A 36 2.83 0.51 -7.24
C PHE A 36 1.67 0.58 -8.23
N ARG A 37 1.19 -0.60 -8.64
CA ARG A 37 0.05 -0.77 -9.52
C ARG A 37 -1.05 -1.50 -8.78
N ARG A 38 -2.27 -0.98 -8.83
CA ARG A 38 -3.46 -1.65 -8.31
C ARG A 38 -3.72 -2.89 -9.16
N THR A 39 -3.77 -4.07 -8.55
CA THR A 39 -3.97 -5.35 -9.25
C THR A 39 -5.26 -6.06 -8.91
N GLY A 40 -5.96 -5.60 -7.88
CA GLY A 40 -7.22 -6.18 -7.47
C GLY A 40 -7.97 -5.21 -6.58
N SER A 41 -9.27 -5.12 -6.80
CA SER A 41 -10.22 -4.47 -5.91
C SER A 41 -11.46 -5.32 -5.87
N ASP A 42 -11.78 -5.82 -4.68
CA ASP A 42 -12.95 -6.68 -4.48
C ASP A 42 -14.17 -5.85 -4.07
N ALA A 43 -15.38 -6.39 -4.29
CA ALA A 43 -16.63 -5.79 -3.84
C ALA A 43 -16.63 -5.54 -2.31
N ALA A 44 -15.83 -6.30 -1.56
CA ALA A 44 -15.60 -6.12 -0.12
C ALA A 44 -14.66 -4.95 0.26
N GLN A 45 -14.39 -3.99 -0.65
CA GLN A 45 -13.45 -2.86 -0.45
C GLN A 45 -12.02 -3.28 -0.08
N TYR A 46 -11.62 -4.51 -0.42
CA TYR A 46 -10.23 -4.93 -0.33
C TYR A 46 -9.47 -4.38 -1.53
N GLU A 47 -8.37 -3.67 -1.30
CA GLU A 47 -7.53 -3.16 -2.38
C GLU A 47 -6.13 -3.76 -2.29
N THR A 48 -5.66 -4.32 -3.40
CA THR A 48 -4.32 -4.88 -3.49
C THR A 48 -3.50 -4.11 -4.51
N TRP A 49 -2.34 -3.65 -4.05
CA TRP A 49 -1.34 -2.93 -4.83
C TRP A 49 -0.07 -3.77 -4.90
N LYS A 50 0.51 -3.94 -6.09
CA LYS A 50 1.79 -4.59 -6.30
C LYS A 50 2.83 -3.57 -6.73
N GLY A 51 3.93 -3.53 -6.00
CA GLY A 51 5.05 -2.63 -6.24
C GLY A 51 6.24 -3.32 -6.89
N PRO A 52 7.33 -2.56 -7.08
CA PRO A 52 8.61 -3.11 -7.46
C PRO A 52 9.12 -4.11 -6.40
N ASP A 53 10.09 -4.95 -6.80
CA ASP A 53 10.74 -5.94 -5.92
C ASP A 53 9.81 -6.98 -5.26
N GLY A 54 8.60 -7.14 -5.81
CA GLY A 54 7.60 -8.08 -5.31
C GLY A 54 6.97 -7.65 -3.98
N VAL A 55 7.01 -6.35 -3.66
CA VAL A 55 6.27 -5.78 -2.54
C VAL A 55 4.77 -5.77 -2.88
N LYS A 56 3.95 -6.14 -1.91
CA LYS A 56 2.49 -6.13 -1.98
C LYS A 56 1.95 -5.28 -0.83
N ILE A 57 1.04 -4.37 -1.13
CA ILE A 57 0.28 -3.62 -0.13
C ILE A 57 -1.17 -4.07 -0.23
N ASP A 58 -1.73 -4.50 0.90
CA ASP A 58 -3.14 -4.82 1.04
C ASP A 58 -3.80 -3.78 1.94
N ILE A 59 -4.82 -3.10 1.40
CA ILE A 59 -5.66 -2.16 2.12
C ILE A 59 -6.98 -2.88 2.43
N ARG A 60 -7.25 -3.04 3.71
CA ARG A 60 -8.45 -3.69 4.23
C ARG A 60 -9.65 -2.74 4.21
N PRO A 61 -10.89 -3.29 4.25
CA PRO A 61 -12.11 -2.49 4.35
C PRO A 61 -12.18 -1.58 5.58
N ASN A 62 -11.54 -1.96 6.69
CA ASN A 62 -11.43 -1.13 7.90
C ASN A 62 -10.37 -0.02 7.80
N GLY A 63 -9.71 0.12 6.65
CA GLY A 63 -8.64 1.09 6.43
C GLY A 63 -7.26 0.59 6.84
N GLU A 64 -7.13 -0.63 7.36
CA GLU A 64 -5.82 -1.17 7.74
C GLU A 64 -4.94 -1.44 6.52
N VAL A 65 -3.68 -1.03 6.57
CA VAL A 65 -2.74 -1.15 5.45
C VAL A 65 -1.62 -2.09 5.86
N ILE A 66 -1.47 -3.19 5.13
CA ILE A 66 -0.46 -4.22 5.41
C ILE A 66 0.51 -4.30 4.24
N ARG A 67 1.79 -4.09 4.53
CA ARG A 67 2.88 -4.33 3.57
C ARG A 67 3.38 -5.75 3.70
N THR A 68 3.63 -6.41 2.57
CA THR A 68 4.22 -7.74 2.51
C THR A 68 5.30 -7.77 1.44
N GLN A 69 6.49 -8.24 1.78
CA GLN A 69 7.60 -8.39 0.84
C GLN A 69 8.14 -9.82 0.87
N ARG A 70 8.61 -10.33 -0.28
CA ARG A 70 9.32 -11.61 -0.33
C ARG A 70 10.78 -11.39 -0.03
N VAL A 71 11.19 -11.71 1.19
CA VAL A 71 12.58 -11.58 1.64
C VAL A 71 13.30 -12.93 1.57
N PRO A 72 14.61 -12.96 1.24
CA PRO A 72 15.39 -14.18 1.26
C PRO A 72 15.46 -14.74 2.70
N ARG A 73 15.45 -16.06 2.81
CA ARG A 73 15.71 -16.74 4.09
C ARG A 73 17.20 -16.60 4.43
N THR A 74 17.51 -16.26 5.67
CA THR A 74 18.89 -16.14 6.18
C THR A 74 19.36 -17.40 6.93
N ASP A 75 18.45 -18.32 7.23
CA ASP A 75 18.68 -19.55 8.01
C ASP A 75 19.36 -20.68 7.19
N GLY A 76 20.13 -20.34 6.15
CA GLY A 76 20.75 -21.32 5.24
C GLY A 76 19.77 -22.10 4.33
N VAL A 77 18.46 -21.95 4.55
CA VAL A 77 17.41 -22.53 3.69
C VAL A 77 17.30 -21.73 2.39
N GLN A 78 17.39 -22.39 1.24
CA GLN A 78 17.16 -21.75 -0.06
C GLN A 78 15.69 -21.30 -0.19
N GLY A 79 15.48 -20.08 -0.68
CA GLY A 79 14.17 -19.56 -1.02
C GLY A 79 13.83 -18.23 -0.36
N LYS A 80 12.62 -17.72 -0.67
CA LYS A 80 12.07 -16.48 -0.11
C LYS A 80 10.83 -16.78 0.70
N TYR A 81 10.60 -16.05 1.79
CA TYR A 81 9.36 -16.14 2.56
C TYR A 81 8.63 -14.79 2.53
N PRO A 82 7.28 -14.80 2.62
CA PRO A 82 6.52 -13.57 2.75
C PRO A 82 6.70 -13.01 4.17
N GLN A 83 7.30 -11.83 4.27
CA GLN A 83 7.42 -11.06 5.49
C GLN A 83 6.46 -9.88 5.44
N ARG A 84 5.57 -9.83 6.43
CA ARG A 84 4.70 -8.70 6.69
C ARG A 84 5.49 -7.62 7.40
N GLN A 85 5.24 -6.40 6.99
CA GLN A 85 5.94 -5.22 7.42
C GLN A 85 4.91 -4.14 7.75
N ASP A 86 5.31 -3.19 8.59
CA ASP A 86 4.57 -1.96 8.72
C ASP A 86 4.72 -1.09 7.45
N TYR A 87 4.07 0.06 7.43
CA TYR A 87 4.07 0.96 6.27
C TYR A 87 5.46 1.46 5.88
N GLU A 88 6.31 1.72 6.87
CA GLU A 88 7.69 2.18 6.71
C GLU A 88 8.63 1.05 6.26
N GLY A 89 8.14 -0.20 6.29
CA GLY A 89 8.86 -1.36 5.81
C GLY A 89 9.61 -2.15 6.88
N ASN A 90 9.43 -1.83 8.18
CA ASN A 90 10.02 -2.63 9.24
C ASN A 90 9.22 -3.93 9.43
N PRO A 91 9.90 -5.05 9.71
CA PRO A 91 9.24 -6.33 9.87
C PRO A 91 8.31 -6.33 11.09
N LEU A 92 7.09 -6.83 10.90
CA LEU A 92 6.18 -7.04 12.03
C LEU A 92 6.67 -8.25 12.86
N PRO A 93 6.72 -8.13 14.20
CA PRO A 93 7.14 -9.22 15.06
C PRO A 93 6.24 -10.43 14.83
N ASN A 94 6.85 -11.62 14.72
CA ASN A 94 6.16 -12.88 14.46
C ASN A 94 5.24 -12.86 13.21
N ASN A 95 5.56 -12.05 12.21
CA ASN A 95 4.77 -11.92 10.98
C ASN A 95 3.30 -11.58 11.25
N HIS A 96 3.06 -10.70 12.22
CA HIS A 96 1.72 -10.39 12.71
C HIS A 96 0.76 -9.96 11.60
N HIS A 97 -0.51 -10.32 11.76
CA HIS A 97 -1.55 -10.09 10.75
C HIS A 97 -2.07 -8.64 10.71
N HIS A 98 -1.58 -7.80 11.63
CA HIS A 98 -1.98 -6.42 11.80
C HIS A 98 -0.76 -5.53 11.88
N SER A 99 -0.72 -4.51 11.02
CA SER A 99 0.35 -3.51 11.00
C SER A 99 0.13 -2.39 12.02
N GLY A 100 -1.09 -2.27 12.54
CA GLY A 100 -1.49 -1.14 13.40
C GLY A 100 -1.59 0.19 12.63
N TYR A 101 -1.46 0.17 11.31
CA TYR A 101 -1.56 1.35 10.46
C TYR A 101 -2.90 1.40 9.76
N PHE A 102 -3.63 2.50 9.95
CA PHE A 102 -4.96 2.70 9.39
C PHE A 102 -5.04 4.00 8.62
N VAL A 103 -5.76 3.97 7.50
CA VAL A 103 -6.15 5.14 6.71
C VAL A 103 -7.67 5.28 6.71
N LYS A 104 -8.15 6.52 6.66
CA LYS A 104 -9.58 6.87 6.62
C LYS A 104 -10.12 6.95 5.19
#